data_AF-A0A9D1KK25-F1
#
_entry.id   AF-A0A9D1KK25-F1
#
_cell.length_a   1.000
_cell.length_b   1.000
_cell.length_c   1.000
_cell.angle_alpha   90.00
_cell.angle_beta   90.00
_cell.angle_gamma   90.00
#
_symmetry.space_group_name_H-M   'P 1'
#
loop_
_entity.id
_entity.type
_entity.pdbx_description
1 polymer ?
#
loop_
_entity_poly.entity_id
_entity_poly.type
_entity_poly.pdbx_seq_one_letter_code
_entity_poly.pdbx_strand_id
1 'polypeptide(L)'
;MIKARLEAKNLRICLTCITIFIWGVIICAPFLGLLSESLLYTIFPFLNFGLTISGTVFGYEIPAALSENFSFALSLACVMAALGLAIHLIYVIVLNFLRGQRRKAKRILRKSGYSREYFELLEKKREHLAGSSLEPTNDLCIAKEYCDGRMYDRALEVLRDVNIDDFDLGDAIRYYSLYAYIFALTGDLKNVEFALELAEPFIEKNKGSMEADLVRGIYSYAKLDFDKAKDILRALLKTGSVEIKVWAGMYLGLIYLRTFEKEKARKVAVLISGYKKTPRQSEDMLKLLKKIEAAYAAEAQEAADKTRAEFVPA
;
A
#
# COMPACT_ATOMS: atom_id res chain seq x y z
N MET A 1 4.00 -3.44 1.04
CA MET A 1 2.67 -3.72 0.43
C MET A 1 2.51 -3.22 -1.03
N ILE A 2 3.23 -3.74 -2.04
CA ILE A 2 3.13 -3.22 -3.44
C ILE A 2 2.98 -4.32 -4.53
N LYS A 3 3.05 -5.61 -4.21
CA LYS A 3 3.22 -6.65 -5.26
C LYS A 3 1.95 -7.35 -5.79
N ALA A 4 0.82 -7.31 -5.11
CA ALA A 4 -0.42 -7.97 -5.61
C ALA A 4 -1.28 -7.11 -6.56
N ARG A 5 -0.93 -5.84 -6.81
CA ARG A 5 -1.74 -4.92 -7.63
C ARG A 5 -1.22 -4.67 -9.05
N LEU A 6 -0.10 -5.28 -9.45
CA LEU A 6 0.53 -5.05 -10.77
C LEU A 6 0.14 -6.07 -11.84
N GLU A 7 -0.08 -7.35 -11.49
CA GLU A 7 -0.53 -8.37 -12.45
C GLU A 7 -2.03 -8.25 -12.77
N ALA A 8 -2.82 -7.70 -11.85
CA ALA A 8 -4.20 -7.33 -12.12
C ALA A 8 -4.33 -6.06 -12.99
N LYS A 9 -3.23 -5.44 -13.45
CA LYS A 9 -3.27 -4.18 -14.20
C LYS A 9 -3.75 -4.39 -15.64
N ASN A 10 -3.17 -5.34 -16.35
CA ASN A 10 -3.58 -5.64 -17.73
C ASN A 10 -4.90 -6.40 -17.75
N LEU A 11 -5.13 -7.30 -16.79
CA LEU A 11 -6.39 -8.03 -16.66
C LEU A 11 -7.56 -7.10 -16.32
N ARG A 12 -7.40 -6.12 -15.42
CA ARG A 12 -8.47 -5.17 -15.10
C ARG A 12 -8.73 -4.18 -16.22
N ILE A 13 -7.70 -3.72 -16.94
CA ILE A 13 -7.90 -2.86 -18.12
C ILE A 13 -8.59 -3.66 -19.24
N CYS A 14 -8.18 -4.92 -19.46
CA CYS A 14 -8.82 -5.82 -20.41
C CYS A 14 -10.29 -6.08 -20.02
N LEU A 15 -10.56 -6.44 -18.77
CA LEU A 15 -11.91 -6.60 -18.24
C LEU A 15 -12.72 -5.30 -18.38
N THR A 16 -12.15 -4.14 -18.10
CA THR A 16 -12.78 -2.83 -18.33
C THR A 16 -13.13 -2.60 -19.80
N CYS A 17 -12.21 -2.86 -20.73
CA CYS A 17 -12.48 -2.73 -22.16
C CYS A 17 -13.55 -3.72 -22.63
N ILE A 18 -13.50 -4.96 -22.13
CA ILE A 18 -14.50 -6.00 -22.40
C ILE A 18 -15.87 -5.58 -21.84
N THR A 19 -15.92 -5.05 -20.62
CA THR A 19 -17.16 -4.56 -20.00
C THR A 19 -17.75 -3.39 -20.79
N ILE A 20 -16.95 -2.39 -21.16
CA ILE A 20 -17.40 -1.27 -22.00
C ILE A 20 -17.88 -1.76 -23.37
N PHE A 21 -17.16 -2.71 -23.98
CA PHE A 21 -17.55 -3.31 -25.26
C PHE A 21 -18.87 -4.09 -25.16
N ILE A 22 -19.03 -4.94 -24.14
CA ILE A 22 -20.27 -5.69 -23.89
C ILE A 22 -21.44 -4.74 -23.67
N TRP A 23 -21.26 -3.69 -22.86
CA TRP A 23 -22.30 -2.67 -22.67
C TRP A 23 -22.63 -1.93 -23.97
N GLY A 24 -21.62 -1.56 -24.77
CA GLY A 24 -21.83 -0.94 -26.08
C GLY A 24 -22.57 -1.87 -27.07
N VAL A 25 -22.25 -3.15 -27.08
CA VAL A 25 -22.95 -4.16 -27.89
C VAL A 25 -24.40 -4.32 -27.43
N ILE A 26 -24.66 -4.39 -26.13
CA ILE A 26 -26.03 -4.48 -25.58
C ILE A 26 -26.86 -3.25 -25.97
N ILE A 27 -26.27 -2.05 -25.95
CA ILE A 27 -26.96 -0.81 -26.34
C ILE A 27 -27.19 -0.76 -27.85
N CYS A 28 -26.21 -1.14 -28.68
CA CYS A 28 -26.25 -0.95 -30.13
C CYS A 28 -26.90 -2.11 -30.90
N ALA A 29 -26.84 -3.34 -30.40
CA ALA A 29 -27.37 -4.53 -31.07
C ALA A 29 -28.88 -4.46 -31.40
N PRO A 30 -29.75 -3.81 -30.59
CA PRO A 30 -31.14 -3.60 -30.96
C PRO A 30 -31.31 -2.61 -32.12
N PHE A 31 -30.52 -1.52 -32.16
CA PHE A 31 -30.56 -0.55 -33.25
C PHE A 31 -30.00 -1.09 -34.57
N LEU A 32 -29.12 -2.09 -34.50
CA LEU A 32 -28.54 -2.76 -35.66
C LEU A 32 -29.39 -3.97 -36.13
N GLY A 33 -30.52 -4.26 -35.48
CA GLY A 33 -31.36 -5.41 -35.81
C GLY A 33 -30.72 -6.77 -35.52
N LEU A 34 -29.65 -6.81 -34.71
CA LEU A 34 -28.89 -8.01 -34.37
C LEU A 34 -29.52 -8.81 -33.21
N LEU A 35 -30.38 -8.17 -32.43
CA LEU A 35 -31.16 -8.79 -31.35
C LEU A 35 -32.65 -8.56 -31.61
N SER A 36 -33.38 -9.64 -31.89
CA SER A 36 -34.84 -9.60 -31.91
C SER A 36 -35.40 -9.67 -30.49
N GLU A 37 -36.54 -9.01 -30.25
CA GLU A 37 -37.22 -9.03 -28.94
C GLU A 37 -37.50 -10.45 -28.45
N SER A 38 -37.86 -11.35 -29.38
CA SER A 38 -38.08 -12.77 -29.10
C SER A 38 -36.85 -13.45 -28.50
N LEU A 39 -35.65 -13.14 -28.98
CA LEU A 39 -34.41 -13.74 -28.50
C LEU A 39 -34.05 -13.22 -27.10
N LEU A 40 -34.29 -11.94 -26.84
CA LEU A 40 -33.99 -11.29 -25.57
C LEU A 40 -34.90 -11.80 -24.44
N TYR A 41 -36.19 -12.00 -24.72
CA TYR A 41 -37.13 -12.60 -23.76
C TYR A 41 -36.97 -14.11 -23.59
N THR A 42 -36.43 -14.81 -24.59
CA THR A 42 -36.08 -16.24 -24.45
C THR A 42 -34.90 -16.42 -23.50
N ILE A 43 -33.91 -15.52 -23.56
CA ILE A 43 -32.71 -15.59 -22.71
C ILE A 43 -32.96 -14.99 -21.32
N PHE A 44 -33.75 -13.92 -21.22
CA PHE A 44 -34.05 -13.21 -19.98
C PHE A 44 -35.56 -13.02 -19.78
N PRO A 45 -36.30 -14.09 -19.46
CA PRO A 45 -37.77 -14.07 -19.40
C PRO A 45 -38.34 -13.13 -18.32
N PHE A 46 -37.57 -12.82 -17.27
CA PHE A 46 -37.97 -11.89 -16.21
C PHE A 46 -37.98 -10.41 -16.64
N LEU A 47 -37.49 -10.07 -17.84
CA LEU A 47 -37.54 -8.71 -18.40
C LEU A 47 -38.85 -8.44 -19.16
N ASN A 48 -39.69 -9.44 -19.40
CA ASN A 48 -40.97 -9.23 -20.08
C ASN A 48 -42.02 -8.68 -19.11
N PHE A 49 -42.05 -7.36 -18.96
CA PHE A 49 -43.01 -6.67 -18.09
C PHE A 49 -44.38 -6.42 -18.75
N GLY A 50 -44.57 -6.79 -20.03
CA GLY A 50 -45.85 -6.61 -20.75
C GLY A 50 -46.28 -5.15 -20.95
N LEU A 51 -45.36 -4.19 -20.83
CA LEU A 51 -45.65 -2.75 -20.90
C LEU A 51 -45.45 -2.24 -22.34
N THR A 52 -46.52 -1.71 -22.93
CA THR A 52 -46.50 -0.99 -24.22
C THR A 52 -46.48 0.51 -23.98
N ILE A 53 -45.59 1.23 -24.69
CA ILE A 53 -45.53 2.69 -24.63
C ILE A 53 -46.43 3.24 -25.75
N SER A 54 -47.55 3.85 -25.38
CA SER A 54 -48.39 4.62 -26.31
C SER A 54 -48.82 5.93 -25.65
N GLY A 55 -48.94 7.00 -26.45
CA GLY A 55 -49.40 8.32 -25.99
C GLY A 55 -48.51 9.50 -26.39
N THR A 56 -48.83 10.67 -25.84
CA THR A 56 -48.17 11.96 -26.07
C THR A 56 -47.30 12.36 -24.89
N VAL A 57 -46.05 12.75 -25.14
CA VAL A 57 -45.12 13.26 -24.11
C VAL A 57 -44.70 14.67 -24.47
N PHE A 58 -44.94 15.64 -23.58
CA PHE A 58 -44.69 17.08 -23.81
C PHE A 58 -45.30 17.62 -25.13
N GLY A 59 -46.48 17.13 -25.51
CA GLY A 59 -47.19 17.59 -26.72
C GLY A 59 -46.71 16.99 -28.04
N TYR A 60 -45.72 16.09 -28.01
CA TYR A 60 -45.30 15.31 -29.17
C TYR A 60 -45.90 13.91 -29.10
N GLU A 61 -46.61 13.49 -30.17
CA GLU A 61 -47.04 12.11 -30.35
C GLU A 61 -45.82 11.22 -30.55
N ILE A 62 -45.71 10.16 -29.75
CA ILE A 62 -44.65 9.17 -29.92
C ILE A 62 -44.87 8.50 -31.29
N PRO A 63 -43.91 8.55 -32.23
CA PRO A 63 -44.08 7.99 -33.56
C PRO A 63 -44.41 6.49 -33.49
N ALA A 64 -45.36 6.02 -34.32
CA ALA A 64 -45.78 4.60 -34.34
C ALA A 64 -44.61 3.62 -34.54
N ALA A 65 -43.60 4.04 -35.31
CA ALA A 65 -42.35 3.28 -35.51
C ALA A 65 -41.54 3.05 -34.21
N LEU A 66 -41.73 3.88 -33.19
CA LEU A 66 -41.12 3.76 -31.85
C LEU A 66 -42.00 2.95 -30.89
N SER A 67 -43.33 3.04 -30.99
CA SER A 67 -44.25 2.26 -30.15
C SER A 67 -44.39 0.80 -30.58
N GLU A 68 -44.23 0.51 -31.88
CA GLU A 68 -44.38 -0.84 -32.44
C GLU A 68 -43.06 -1.65 -32.45
N ASN A 69 -41.89 -1.00 -32.40
CA ASN A 69 -40.59 -1.66 -32.51
C ASN A 69 -39.73 -1.62 -31.24
N PHE A 70 -40.15 -0.92 -30.19
CA PHE A 70 -39.43 -0.87 -28.92
C PHE A 70 -40.35 -1.26 -27.77
N SER A 71 -40.24 -2.50 -27.32
CA SER A 71 -40.76 -2.90 -26.02
C SER A 71 -40.08 -2.10 -24.90
N PHE A 72 -40.87 -1.67 -23.92
CA PHE A 72 -40.41 -0.90 -22.76
C PHE A 72 -39.18 -1.51 -22.08
N ALA A 73 -39.08 -2.84 -22.05
CA ALA A 73 -37.96 -3.57 -21.48
C ALA A 73 -36.64 -3.38 -22.24
N LEU A 74 -36.67 -3.27 -23.57
CA LEU A 74 -35.51 -3.03 -24.41
C LEU A 74 -34.98 -1.61 -24.20
N SER A 75 -35.86 -0.62 -24.18
CA SER A 75 -35.52 0.77 -23.86
C SER A 75 -34.96 0.89 -22.44
N LEU A 76 -35.56 0.21 -21.46
CA LEU A 76 -35.07 0.19 -20.08
C LEU A 76 -33.70 -0.49 -19.97
N ALA A 77 -33.47 -1.61 -20.66
CA ALA A 77 -32.18 -2.29 -20.70
C ALA A 77 -31.08 -1.39 -21.31
N CYS A 78 -31.38 -0.69 -22.40
CA CYS A 78 -30.45 0.26 -23.02
C CYS A 78 -30.13 1.45 -22.08
N VAL A 79 -31.12 1.98 -21.36
CA VAL A 79 -30.92 3.06 -20.38
C VAL A 79 -30.06 2.59 -19.21
N MET A 80 -30.34 1.41 -18.65
CA MET A 80 -29.55 0.82 -17.56
C MET A 80 -28.11 0.51 -18.01
N ALA A 81 -27.94 0.05 -19.25
CA ALA A 81 -26.64 -0.17 -19.86
C ALA A 81 -25.83 1.13 -20.05
N ALA A 82 -26.49 2.19 -20.52
CA ALA A 82 -25.87 3.51 -20.66
C ALA A 82 -25.47 4.09 -19.30
N LEU A 83 -26.32 3.94 -18.28
CA LEU A 83 -26.03 4.34 -16.91
C LEU A 83 -24.84 3.58 -16.34
N GLY A 84 -24.79 2.25 -16.53
CA GLY A 84 -23.68 1.40 -16.13
C GLY A 84 -22.36 1.80 -16.79
N LEU A 85 -22.39 2.13 -18.08
CA LEU A 85 -21.22 2.60 -18.82
C LEU A 85 -20.75 3.98 -18.33
N ALA A 86 -21.68 4.91 -18.05
CA ALA A 86 -21.36 6.22 -17.50
C ALA A 86 -20.70 6.12 -16.11
N ILE A 87 -21.25 5.30 -15.20
CA ILE A 87 -20.66 5.04 -13.88
C ILE A 87 -19.26 4.43 -14.03
N HIS A 88 -19.09 3.49 -14.95
CA HIS A 88 -17.79 2.87 -15.20
C HIS A 88 -16.76 3.86 -15.74
N LEU A 89 -17.16 4.74 -16.66
CA LEU A 89 -16.29 5.78 -17.21
C LEU A 89 -15.82 6.75 -16.11
N ILE A 90 -16.75 7.22 -15.27
CA ILE A 90 -16.43 8.07 -14.11
C ILE A 90 -15.43 7.36 -13.19
N TYR A 91 -15.69 6.09 -12.85
CA TYR A 91 -14.78 5.29 -12.04
C TYR A 91 -13.37 5.20 -12.65
N VAL A 92 -13.24 4.97 -13.97
CA VAL A 92 -11.95 4.91 -14.67
C VAL A 92 -11.21 6.25 -14.64
N ILE A 93 -11.93 7.37 -14.85
CA ILE A 93 -11.36 8.72 -14.80
C ILE A 93 -10.79 9.00 -13.41
N VAL A 94 -11.59 8.77 -12.36
CA VAL A 94 -11.17 8.95 -10.95
C VAL A 94 -9.94 8.10 -10.65
N LEU A 95 -9.96 6.83 -11.07
CA LEU A 95 -8.86 5.90 -10.82
C LEU A 95 -7.58 6.31 -11.57
N ASN A 96 -7.69 6.84 -12.78
CA ASN A 96 -6.54 7.37 -13.54
C ASN A 96 -5.98 8.65 -12.92
N PHE A 97 -6.83 9.56 -12.42
CA PHE A 97 -6.41 10.75 -11.70
C PHE A 97 -5.62 10.40 -10.43
N LEU A 98 -6.16 9.50 -9.59
CA LEU A 98 -5.49 9.00 -8.38
C LEU A 98 -4.14 8.32 -8.71
N ARG A 99 -4.08 7.57 -9.82
CA ARG A 99 -2.82 6.99 -10.32
C ARG A 99 -1.82 8.06 -10.77
N GLY A 100 -2.28 9.12 -11.42
CA GLY A 100 -1.47 10.25 -11.87
C GLY A 100 -0.78 10.93 -10.69
N GLN A 101 -1.55 11.27 -9.65
CA GLN A 101 -1.00 11.84 -8.41
C GLN A 101 0.04 10.91 -7.77
N ARG A 102 -0.25 9.60 -7.66
CA ARG A 102 0.70 8.63 -7.11
C ARG A 102 2.01 8.54 -7.91
N ARG A 103 1.93 8.61 -9.25
CA ARG A 103 3.12 8.63 -10.12
C ARG A 103 3.94 9.90 -9.91
N LYS A 104 3.26 11.05 -9.78
CA LYS A 104 3.90 12.33 -9.46
C LYS A 104 4.64 12.26 -8.12
N ALA A 105 3.96 11.83 -7.06
CA ALA A 105 4.55 11.65 -5.73
C ALA A 105 5.77 10.72 -5.75
N LYS A 106 5.64 9.56 -6.42
CA LYS A 106 6.75 8.60 -6.56
C LYS A 106 7.93 9.17 -7.37
N ARG A 107 7.68 10.04 -8.34
CA ARG A 107 8.73 10.69 -9.14
C ARG A 107 9.48 11.70 -8.30
N ILE A 108 8.77 12.54 -7.56
CA ILE A 108 9.36 13.52 -6.62
C ILE A 108 10.19 12.77 -5.57
N LEU A 109 9.60 11.78 -4.89
CA LEU A 109 10.29 10.97 -3.87
C LEU A 109 11.60 10.32 -4.39
N ARG A 110 11.62 9.89 -5.66
CA ARG A 110 12.84 9.33 -6.29
C ARG A 110 13.88 10.38 -6.64
N LYS A 111 13.44 11.60 -7.00
CA LYS A 111 14.31 12.68 -7.47
C LYS A 111 14.92 13.45 -6.29
N SER A 112 14.09 13.80 -5.30
CA SER A 112 14.44 14.71 -4.21
C SER A 112 14.26 14.09 -2.82
N GLY A 113 13.91 12.80 -2.72
CA GLY A 113 13.66 12.17 -1.42
C GLY A 113 12.44 12.75 -0.71
N TYR A 114 12.48 12.71 0.62
CA TYR A 114 11.45 13.26 1.51
C TYR A 114 11.54 14.79 1.58
N SER A 115 11.28 15.44 0.44
CA SER A 115 11.36 16.90 0.27
C SER A 115 10.06 17.61 0.64
N ARG A 116 10.13 18.93 0.85
CA ARG A 116 8.94 19.77 1.10
C ARG A 116 7.88 19.62 -0.02
N GLU A 117 8.30 19.64 -1.29
CA GLU A 117 7.41 19.45 -2.44
C GLU A 117 6.68 18.09 -2.39
N TYR A 118 7.36 17.04 -1.90
CA TYR A 118 6.74 15.72 -1.74
C TYR A 118 5.63 15.76 -0.68
N PHE A 119 5.89 16.35 0.48
CA PHE A 119 4.91 16.45 1.55
C PHE A 119 3.75 17.39 1.23
N GLU A 120 3.99 18.53 0.55
CA GLU A 120 2.92 19.42 0.07
C GLU A 120 1.94 18.68 -0.86
N LEU A 121 2.43 17.76 -1.69
CA LEU A 121 1.57 16.92 -2.53
C LEU A 121 0.73 15.92 -1.72
N LEU A 122 1.29 15.37 -0.64
CA LEU A 122 0.56 14.46 0.24
C LEU A 122 -0.49 15.18 1.08
N GLU A 123 -0.16 16.37 1.60
CA GLU A 123 -1.09 17.21 2.36
C GLU A 123 -2.26 17.67 1.51
N LYS A 124 -2.02 18.11 0.27
CA LYS A 124 -3.11 18.45 -0.66
C LYS A 124 -4.07 17.26 -0.91
N LYS A 125 -3.54 16.03 -0.91
CA LYS A 125 -4.36 14.82 -1.02
C LYS A 125 -5.13 14.56 0.27
N ARG A 126 -4.51 14.79 1.43
CA ARG A 126 -5.15 14.69 2.74
C ARG A 126 -6.33 15.65 2.86
N GLU A 127 -6.12 16.94 2.55
CA GLU A 127 -7.18 17.96 2.53
C GLU A 127 -8.37 17.57 1.63
N HIS A 128 -8.09 16.99 0.45
CA HIS A 128 -9.14 16.55 -0.47
C HIS A 128 -9.94 15.32 0.04
N LEU A 129 -9.34 14.52 0.93
CA LEU A 129 -9.97 13.34 1.51
C LEU A 129 -10.59 13.62 2.89
N ALA A 130 -10.45 14.83 3.42
CA ALA A 130 -11.03 15.22 4.71
C ALA A 130 -12.55 15.03 4.72
N GLY A 131 -13.09 14.45 5.78
CA GLY A 131 -14.50 14.09 5.95
C GLY A 131 -14.96 12.88 5.14
N SER A 132 -14.06 12.22 4.39
CA SER A 132 -14.40 11.00 3.64
C SER A 132 -14.12 9.74 4.45
N SER A 133 -14.79 8.63 4.11
CA SER A 133 -14.50 7.32 4.73
C SER A 133 -13.08 6.79 4.48
N LEU A 134 -12.31 7.43 3.59
CA LEU A 134 -10.92 7.09 3.32
C LEU A 134 -9.92 7.94 4.10
N GLU A 135 -10.40 8.95 4.83
CA GLU A 135 -9.56 9.85 5.63
C GLU A 135 -8.69 9.08 6.63
N PRO A 136 -9.22 8.17 7.47
CA PRO A 136 -8.39 7.54 8.51
C PRO A 136 -7.25 6.69 7.93
N THR A 137 -7.54 5.89 6.90
CA THR A 137 -6.51 5.09 6.22
C THR A 137 -5.51 5.96 5.46
N ASN A 138 -5.94 7.10 4.91
CA ASN A 138 -5.03 8.05 4.28
C ASN A 138 -4.10 8.71 5.30
N ASP A 139 -4.61 9.03 6.49
CA ASP A 139 -3.85 9.65 7.57
C ASP A 139 -2.81 8.67 8.16
N LEU A 140 -3.14 7.38 8.24
CA LEU A 140 -2.13 6.34 8.50
C LEU A 140 -1.00 6.33 7.45
N CYS A 141 -1.35 6.49 6.17
CA CYS A 141 -0.37 6.50 5.10
C CYS A 141 0.54 7.72 5.18
N ILE A 142 0.00 8.93 5.41
CA ILE A 142 0.80 10.15 5.49
C ILE A 142 1.67 10.17 6.75
N ALA A 143 1.16 9.69 7.89
CA ALA A 143 1.94 9.55 9.12
C ALA A 143 3.14 8.63 8.92
N LYS A 144 2.97 7.52 8.19
CA LYS A 144 4.08 6.64 7.82
C LYS A 144 5.12 7.36 6.96
N GLU A 145 4.69 8.11 5.94
CA GLU A 145 5.62 8.87 5.08
C GLU A 145 6.34 9.98 5.88
N TYR A 146 5.68 10.62 6.86
CA TYR A 146 6.32 11.55 7.78
C TYR A 146 7.37 10.85 8.66
N CYS A 147 7.05 9.69 9.20
CA CYS A 147 8.01 8.87 9.94
C CYS A 147 9.22 8.50 9.07
N ASP A 148 9.00 8.13 7.81
CA ASP A 148 10.09 7.86 6.87
C ASP A 148 10.89 9.11 6.48
N GLY A 149 10.27 10.30 6.52
CA GLY A 149 10.94 11.59 6.43
C GLY A 149 11.62 12.07 7.70
N ARG A 150 11.61 11.27 8.79
CA ARG A 150 12.10 11.63 10.14
C ARG A 150 11.38 12.82 10.78
N MET A 151 10.18 13.13 10.32
CA MET A 151 9.31 14.17 10.88
C MET A 151 8.39 13.52 11.92
N TYR A 152 9.00 12.99 12.99
CA TYR A 152 8.30 12.18 13.99
C TYR A 152 7.18 12.94 14.70
N ASP A 153 7.40 14.22 15.03
CA ASP A 153 6.40 15.05 15.68
C ASP A 153 5.15 15.21 14.81
N ARG A 154 5.32 15.49 13.52
CA ARG A 154 4.20 15.55 12.56
C ARG A 154 3.50 14.21 12.37
N ALA A 155 4.26 13.12 12.37
CA ALA A 155 3.67 11.79 12.28
C ALA A 155 2.77 11.51 13.51
N LEU A 156 3.22 11.88 14.71
CA LEU A 156 2.45 11.73 15.95
C LEU A 156 1.25 12.70 15.99
N GLU A 157 1.39 13.94 15.52
CA GLU A 157 0.29 14.89 15.38
C GLU A 157 -0.82 14.31 14.52
N VAL A 158 -0.49 13.80 13.33
CA VAL A 158 -1.47 13.17 12.45
C VAL A 158 -2.12 11.97 13.14
N LEU A 159 -1.32 11.08 13.75
CA LEU A 159 -1.83 9.88 14.41
C LEU A 159 -2.76 10.18 15.61
N ARG A 160 -2.53 11.28 16.32
CA ARG A 160 -3.38 11.69 17.44
C ARG A 160 -4.79 12.06 16.97
N ASP A 161 -4.88 12.64 15.78
CA ASP A 161 -6.13 13.18 15.25
C ASP A 161 -6.92 12.15 14.42
N VAL A 162 -6.37 10.94 14.20
CA VAL A 162 -7.06 9.88 13.45
C VAL A 162 -8.23 9.31 14.25
N ASN A 163 -9.42 9.32 13.65
CA ASN A 163 -10.55 8.57 14.16
C ASN A 163 -10.33 7.06 13.96
N ILE A 164 -10.20 6.33 15.07
CA ILE A 164 -9.94 4.88 15.06
C ILE A 164 -11.23 4.04 15.04
N ASP A 165 -12.40 4.65 15.23
CA ASP A 165 -13.68 3.92 15.37
C ASP A 165 -14.03 3.14 14.09
N ASP A 166 -13.64 3.67 12.94
CA ASP A 166 -13.89 3.08 11.62
C ASP A 166 -12.76 2.14 11.14
N PHE A 167 -11.76 1.85 11.98
CA PHE A 167 -10.66 1.00 11.57
C PHE A 167 -11.06 -0.46 11.39
N ASP A 168 -10.63 -1.04 10.27
CA ASP A 168 -10.52 -2.49 10.17
C ASP A 168 -9.37 -3.02 11.05
N LEU A 169 -9.37 -4.33 11.31
CA LEU A 169 -8.33 -4.97 12.14
C LEU A 169 -6.91 -4.66 11.64
N GLY A 170 -6.71 -4.55 10.32
CA GLY A 170 -5.40 -4.28 9.74
C GLY A 170 -4.94 -2.84 9.97
N ASP A 171 -5.84 -1.88 9.84
CA ASP A 171 -5.57 -0.46 10.08
C ASP A 171 -5.33 -0.18 11.57
N ALA A 172 -6.08 -0.81 12.47
CA ALA A 172 -5.82 -0.76 13.91
C ALA A 172 -4.42 -1.29 14.26
N ILE A 173 -4.01 -2.44 13.70
CA ILE A 173 -2.65 -2.96 13.92
C ILE A 173 -1.59 -2.00 13.38
N ARG A 174 -1.80 -1.44 12.18
CA ARG A 174 -0.85 -0.49 11.58
C ARG A 174 -0.72 0.78 12.40
N TYR A 175 -1.83 1.29 12.94
CA TYR A 175 -1.87 2.47 13.80
C TYR A 175 -0.97 2.30 15.01
N TYR A 176 -1.22 1.27 15.83
CA TYR A 176 -0.44 1.02 17.03
C TYR A 176 0.99 0.61 16.72
N SER A 177 1.22 -0.18 15.67
CA SER A 177 2.57 -0.51 15.20
C SER A 177 3.34 0.74 14.79
N LEU A 178 2.70 1.73 14.16
CA LEU A 178 3.38 2.95 13.75
C LEU A 178 3.74 3.83 14.95
N TYR A 179 2.86 3.95 15.97
CA TYR A 179 3.22 4.57 17.25
C TYR A 179 4.42 3.88 17.89
N ALA A 180 4.33 2.57 18.08
CA ALA A 180 5.39 1.76 18.68
C ALA A 180 6.70 1.87 17.88
N TYR A 181 6.64 1.95 16.54
CA TYR A 181 7.81 2.16 15.70
C TYR A 181 8.44 3.55 15.92
N ILE A 182 7.64 4.62 15.96
CA ILE A 182 8.13 5.97 16.22
C ILE A 182 8.77 6.06 17.60
N PHE A 183 8.11 5.54 18.65
CA PHE A 183 8.66 5.52 20.00
C PHE A 183 9.95 4.71 20.11
N ALA A 184 10.06 3.59 19.38
CA ALA A 184 11.29 2.82 19.35
C ALA A 184 12.45 3.59 18.70
N LEU A 185 12.17 4.42 17.69
CA LEU A 185 13.17 5.25 17.04
C LEU A 185 13.59 6.46 17.88
N THR A 186 12.67 7.01 18.70
CA THR A 186 12.96 8.13 19.61
C THR A 186 13.52 7.68 20.96
N GLY A 187 13.54 6.37 21.24
CA GLY A 187 14.09 5.78 22.46
C GLY A 187 13.12 5.72 23.63
N ASP A 188 11.82 5.99 23.41
CA ASP A 188 10.78 5.96 24.44
C ASP A 188 10.21 4.54 24.61
N LEU A 189 10.99 3.67 25.23
CA LEU A 189 10.66 2.24 25.34
C LEU A 189 9.41 1.95 26.17
N LYS A 190 9.02 2.86 27.07
CA LYS A 190 7.80 2.74 27.87
C LYS A 190 6.57 2.87 26.98
N ASN A 191 6.57 3.86 26.09
CA ASN A 191 5.46 4.07 25.16
C ASN A 191 5.43 3.05 24.01
N VAL A 192 6.56 2.42 23.69
CA VAL A 192 6.57 1.24 22.79
C VAL A 192 5.76 0.09 23.41
N GLU A 193 6.00 -0.22 24.68
CA GLU A 193 5.32 -1.31 25.39
C GLU A 193 3.81 -1.07 25.42
N PHE A 194 3.41 0.13 25.85
CA PHE A 194 2.01 0.54 25.92
C PHE A 194 1.32 0.45 24.55
N ALA A 195 1.95 0.92 23.48
CA ALA A 195 1.38 0.83 22.14
C ALA A 195 1.25 -0.63 21.65
N LEU A 196 2.19 -1.52 22.00
CA LEU A 196 2.09 -2.94 21.66
C LEU A 196 0.99 -3.65 22.49
N GLU A 197 0.80 -3.29 23.76
CA GLU A 197 -0.29 -3.80 24.60
C GLU A 197 -1.66 -3.42 24.02
N LEU A 198 -1.83 -2.16 23.58
CA LEU A 198 -3.05 -1.72 22.90
C LEU A 198 -3.28 -2.43 21.57
N ALA A 199 -2.21 -2.84 20.88
CA ALA A 199 -2.30 -3.57 19.62
C ALA A 199 -2.70 -5.05 19.81
N GLU A 200 -2.43 -5.64 20.97
CA GLU A 200 -2.53 -7.09 21.21
C GLU A 200 -3.90 -7.67 20.86
N PRO A 201 -5.04 -7.08 21.29
CA PRO A 201 -6.37 -7.61 20.98
C PRO A 201 -6.64 -7.70 19.47
N PHE A 202 -6.02 -6.82 18.67
CA PHE A 202 -6.15 -6.83 17.21
C PHE A 202 -5.21 -7.84 16.57
N ILE A 203 -3.98 -7.96 17.09
CA ILE A 203 -2.98 -8.93 16.61
C ILE A 203 -3.45 -10.37 16.84
N GLU A 204 -4.05 -10.66 17.99
CA GLU A 204 -4.60 -11.99 18.29
C GLU A 204 -5.69 -12.41 17.30
N LYS A 205 -6.53 -11.45 16.87
CA LYS A 205 -7.59 -11.64 15.88
C LYS A 205 -7.08 -11.67 14.44
N ASN A 206 -5.95 -11.03 14.16
CA ASN A 206 -5.35 -10.93 12.83
C ASN A 206 -3.86 -11.33 12.86
N LYS A 207 -3.63 -12.63 13.08
CA LYS A 207 -2.30 -13.22 13.24
C LYS A 207 -1.44 -13.04 11.99
N GLY A 208 -0.12 -12.91 12.20
CA GLY A 208 0.86 -12.80 11.12
C GLY A 208 1.01 -11.40 10.52
N SER A 209 0.66 -10.36 11.29
CA SER A 209 0.99 -8.98 10.92
C SER A 209 2.50 -8.76 10.92
N MET A 210 3.06 -8.59 9.71
CA MET A 210 4.48 -8.35 9.53
C MET A 210 4.92 -7.00 10.13
N GLU A 211 4.02 -6.01 10.16
CA GLU A 211 4.26 -4.70 10.76
C GLU A 211 4.41 -4.82 12.29
N ALA A 212 3.50 -5.52 12.96
CA ALA A 212 3.59 -5.77 14.39
C ALA A 212 4.85 -6.56 14.74
N ASP A 213 5.15 -7.62 13.97
CA ASP A 213 6.35 -8.43 14.16
C ASP A 213 7.63 -7.61 13.96
N LEU A 214 7.67 -6.72 12.96
CA LEU A 214 8.81 -5.85 12.73
C LEU A 214 9.07 -4.98 13.96
N VAL A 215 8.03 -4.37 14.52
CA VAL A 215 8.17 -3.47 15.66
C VAL A 215 8.53 -4.24 16.93
N ARG A 216 7.96 -5.42 17.16
CA ARG A 216 8.38 -6.32 18.25
C ARG A 216 9.85 -6.73 18.15
N GLY A 217 10.34 -6.99 16.93
CA GLY A 217 11.76 -7.28 16.68
C GLY A 217 12.67 -6.08 16.98
N ILE A 218 12.28 -4.88 16.55
CA ILE A 218 13.01 -3.63 16.82
C ILE A 218 12.99 -3.30 18.32
N TYR A 219 11.87 -3.52 18.99
CA TYR A 219 11.74 -3.32 20.43
C TYR A 219 12.64 -4.27 21.22
N SER A 220 12.69 -5.55 20.83
CA SER A 220 13.60 -6.53 21.44
C SER A 220 15.06 -6.12 21.23
N TYR A 221 15.40 -5.61 20.04
CA TYR A 221 16.72 -5.03 19.77
C TYR A 221 17.04 -3.85 20.69
N ALA A 222 16.09 -2.95 20.90
CA ALA A 222 16.25 -1.79 21.78
C ALA A 222 16.40 -2.18 23.26
N LYS A 223 15.72 -3.24 23.70
CA LYS A 223 15.88 -3.88 25.02
C LYS A 223 17.17 -4.71 25.15
N LEU A 224 18.02 -4.76 24.13
CA LEU A 224 19.23 -5.59 24.05
C LEU A 224 18.98 -7.10 24.14
N ASP A 225 17.74 -7.55 23.95
CA ASP A 225 17.38 -8.96 23.79
C ASP A 225 17.63 -9.37 22.33
N PHE A 226 18.91 -9.56 22.02
CA PHE A 226 19.35 -9.84 20.66
C PHE A 226 18.90 -11.21 20.16
N ASP A 227 18.74 -12.20 21.04
CA ASP A 227 18.30 -13.54 20.65
C ASP A 227 16.86 -13.52 20.16
N LYS A 228 15.95 -12.95 20.95
CA LYS A 228 14.55 -12.75 20.54
C LYS A 228 14.45 -11.87 19.29
N ALA A 229 15.21 -10.77 19.24
CA ALA A 229 15.23 -9.89 18.08
C ALA A 229 15.69 -10.64 16.81
N LYS A 230 16.75 -11.45 16.88
CA LYS A 230 17.26 -12.23 15.74
C LYS A 230 16.19 -13.18 15.20
N ASP A 231 15.49 -13.89 16.07
CA ASP A 231 14.51 -14.89 15.66
C ASP A 231 13.33 -14.25 14.91
N ILE A 232 12.79 -13.16 15.46
CA ILE A 232 11.70 -12.41 14.83
C ILE A 232 12.16 -11.81 13.49
N LEU A 233 13.29 -11.11 13.47
CA LEU A 233 13.76 -10.41 12.27
C LEU A 233 14.18 -11.37 11.15
N ARG A 234 14.72 -12.55 11.48
CA ARG A 234 15.01 -13.60 10.50
C ARG A 234 13.74 -14.15 9.86
N ALA A 235 12.68 -14.35 10.63
CA ALA A 235 11.39 -14.79 10.08
C ALA A 235 10.85 -13.78 9.05
N LEU A 236 11.01 -12.48 9.34
CA LEU A 236 10.58 -11.41 8.44
C LEU A 236 11.30 -11.36 7.09
N LEU A 237 12.51 -11.90 6.98
CA LEU A 237 13.23 -12.01 5.70
C LEU A 237 12.52 -12.94 4.69
N LYS A 238 11.67 -13.86 5.17
CA LYS A 238 10.92 -14.82 4.34
C LYS A 238 9.59 -14.26 3.83
N THR A 239 9.17 -13.09 4.31
CA THR A 239 7.85 -12.51 3.99
C THR A 239 7.70 -12.06 2.53
N GLY A 240 6.50 -11.64 2.11
CA GLY A 240 6.30 -11.06 0.77
C GLY A 240 6.67 -9.57 0.66
N SER A 241 6.83 -8.87 1.78
CA SER A 241 6.99 -7.41 1.79
C SER A 241 8.46 -7.02 1.69
N VAL A 242 8.88 -6.59 0.49
CA VAL A 242 10.25 -6.13 0.22
C VAL A 242 10.71 -5.06 1.22
N GLU A 243 9.84 -4.11 1.54
CA GLU A 243 10.13 -3.03 2.49
C GLU A 243 10.49 -3.56 3.89
N ILE A 244 9.70 -4.50 4.40
CA ILE A 244 9.93 -5.12 5.71
C ILE A 244 11.19 -5.98 5.69
N LYS A 245 11.48 -6.69 4.59
CA LYS A 245 12.75 -7.43 4.46
C LYS A 245 13.97 -6.53 4.59
N VAL A 246 13.94 -5.37 3.93
CA VAL A 246 15.07 -4.44 4.00
C VAL A 246 15.23 -3.93 5.44
N TRP A 247 14.15 -3.50 6.10
CA TRP A 247 14.22 -3.05 7.49
C TRP A 247 14.70 -4.15 8.42
N ALA A 248 14.10 -5.34 8.36
CA ALA A 248 14.48 -6.47 9.19
C ALA A 248 15.93 -6.90 8.97
N GLY A 249 16.39 -6.91 7.72
CA GLY A 249 17.78 -7.22 7.39
C GLY A 249 18.76 -6.16 7.89
N MET A 250 18.39 -4.87 7.86
CA MET A 250 19.24 -3.82 8.42
C MET A 250 19.43 -4.01 9.93
N TYR A 251 18.35 -4.24 10.69
CA TYR A 251 18.44 -4.50 12.12
C TYR A 251 19.17 -5.81 12.43
N LEU A 252 18.95 -6.87 11.63
CA LEU A 252 19.69 -8.12 11.79
C LEU A 252 21.19 -7.94 11.53
N GLY A 253 21.56 -7.13 10.54
CA GLY A 253 22.95 -6.74 10.29
C GLY A 253 23.57 -5.99 11.47
N LEU A 254 22.83 -5.05 12.08
CA LEU A 254 23.27 -4.35 13.29
C LEU A 254 23.44 -5.29 14.48
N ILE A 255 22.54 -6.26 14.66
CA ILE A 255 22.67 -7.27 15.72
C ILE A 255 23.95 -8.08 15.51
N TYR A 256 24.18 -8.58 14.30
CA TYR A 256 25.39 -9.35 14.01
C TYR A 256 26.68 -8.56 14.23
N LEU A 257 26.68 -7.26 13.96
CA LEU A 257 27.82 -6.41 14.32
C LEU A 257 28.00 -6.31 15.84
N ARG A 258 26.91 -6.18 16.61
CA ARG A 258 26.95 -6.14 18.07
C ARG A 258 27.35 -7.48 18.71
N THR A 259 27.09 -8.60 18.05
CA THR A 259 27.48 -9.94 18.50
C THR A 259 28.82 -10.40 17.91
N PHE A 260 29.60 -9.48 17.30
CA PHE A 260 30.91 -9.75 16.69
C PHE A 260 30.88 -10.75 15.50
N GLU A 261 29.71 -10.96 14.89
CA GLU A 261 29.48 -11.85 13.75
C GLU A 261 29.52 -11.08 12.40
N LYS A 262 30.58 -10.32 12.14
CA LYS A 262 30.68 -9.42 10.97
C LYS A 262 30.46 -10.08 9.61
N GLU A 263 30.87 -11.34 9.43
CA GLU A 263 30.62 -12.12 8.21
C GLU A 263 29.12 -12.32 7.96
N LYS A 264 28.35 -12.58 9.02
CA LYS A 264 26.88 -12.69 8.91
C LYS A 264 26.25 -11.33 8.64
N ALA A 265 26.76 -10.26 9.27
CA ALA A 265 26.32 -8.90 8.98
C ALA A 265 26.52 -8.55 7.50
N ARG A 266 27.70 -8.84 6.93
CA ARG A 266 28.01 -8.65 5.51
C ARG A 266 27.10 -9.47 4.61
N LYS A 267 26.89 -10.75 4.90
CA LYS A 267 25.99 -11.62 4.11
C LYS A 267 24.56 -11.07 4.07
N VAL A 268 24.03 -10.61 5.19
CA VAL A 268 22.70 -9.99 5.24
C VAL A 268 22.67 -8.67 4.46
N ALA A 269 23.70 -7.83 4.60
CA ALA A 269 23.77 -6.58 3.85
C ALA A 269 23.80 -6.82 2.34
N VAL A 270 24.57 -7.80 1.86
CA VAL A 270 24.58 -8.21 0.45
C VAL A 270 23.19 -8.68 0.01
N LEU A 271 22.53 -9.53 0.79
CA LEU A 271 21.17 -10.00 0.49
C LEU A 271 20.18 -8.85 0.30
N ILE A 272 20.14 -7.89 1.24
CA ILE A 272 19.17 -6.79 1.18
C ILE A 272 19.57 -5.67 0.19
N SER A 273 20.82 -5.64 -0.25
CA SER A 273 21.29 -4.70 -1.28
C SER A 273 20.56 -4.91 -2.62
N GLY A 274 20.18 -6.15 -2.94
CA GLY A 274 19.43 -6.50 -4.16
C GLY A 274 17.96 -6.06 -4.16
N TYR A 275 17.42 -5.62 -3.03
CA TYR A 275 16.03 -5.18 -2.94
C TYR A 275 15.85 -3.71 -3.31
N LYS A 276 14.67 -3.36 -3.84
CA LYS A 276 14.30 -1.96 -4.04
C LYS A 276 14.06 -1.28 -2.69
N LYS A 277 14.75 -0.16 -2.46
CA LYS A 277 14.73 0.61 -1.21
C LYS A 277 13.96 1.92 -1.34
N THR A 278 13.44 2.43 -0.22
CA THR A 278 13.03 3.85 -0.09
C THR A 278 14.26 4.75 0.04
N PRO A 279 14.13 6.09 -0.11
CA PRO A 279 15.24 7.01 0.13
C PRO A 279 15.85 6.83 1.53
N ARG A 280 15.01 6.81 2.57
CA ARG A 280 15.44 6.56 3.95
C ARG A 280 16.18 5.23 4.11
N GLN A 281 15.62 4.14 3.56
CA GLN A 281 16.28 2.84 3.62
C GLN A 281 17.62 2.83 2.90
N SER A 282 17.80 3.67 1.88
CA SER A 282 19.05 3.75 1.13
C SER A 282 20.12 4.48 1.95
N GLU A 283 19.74 5.57 2.63
CA GLU A 283 20.62 6.28 3.57
C GLU A 283 21.03 5.41 4.75
N ASP A 284 20.08 4.73 5.41
CA ASP A 284 20.37 3.92 6.59
C ASP A 284 21.17 2.65 6.21
N MET A 285 20.96 2.11 5.00
CA MET A 285 21.80 1.04 4.45
C MET A 285 23.25 1.47 4.26
N LEU A 286 23.50 2.69 3.76
CA LEU A 286 24.86 3.22 3.64
C LEU A 286 25.55 3.34 5.00
N LYS A 287 24.82 3.74 6.05
CA LYS A 287 25.36 3.78 7.41
C LYS A 287 25.71 2.39 7.93
N LEU A 288 24.87 1.39 7.66
CA LEU A 288 25.16 0.00 8.00
C LEU A 288 26.42 -0.49 7.29
N LEU A 289 26.55 -0.26 5.98
CA LEU A 289 27.73 -0.66 5.21
C LEU A 289 29.01 -0.03 5.77
N LYS A 290 29.00 1.26 6.08
CA LYS A 290 30.13 1.94 6.75
C LYS A 290 30.49 1.31 8.10
N LYS A 291 29.51 0.90 8.90
CA LYS A 291 29.75 0.18 10.17
C LYS A 291 30.36 -1.20 9.95
N ILE A 292 29.93 -1.90 8.90
CA ILE A 292 30.54 -3.19 8.52
C ILE A 292 31.99 -2.97 8.10
N GLU A 293 32.27 -2.01 7.21
CA GLU A 293 33.63 -1.68 6.77
C GLU A 293 34.54 -1.32 7.95
N ALA A 294 34.07 -0.49 8.88
CA ALA A 294 34.81 -0.15 10.09
C ALA A 294 35.13 -1.38 10.96
N ALA A 295 34.20 -2.33 11.07
CA ALA A 295 34.42 -3.56 11.83
C ALA A 295 35.50 -4.46 11.20
N TYR A 296 35.59 -4.52 9.87
CA TYR A 296 36.67 -5.24 9.17
C TYR A 296 38.02 -4.50 9.30
N ALA A 297 38.02 -3.18 9.19
CA ALA A 297 39.23 -2.39 9.33
C ALA A 297 39.85 -2.50 10.74
N ALA A 298 39.01 -2.52 11.78
CA ALA A 298 39.45 -2.70 13.17
C ALA A 298 40.15 -4.05 13.39
N GLU A 299 39.60 -5.15 12.86
CA GLU A 299 40.24 -6.46 12.96
C GLU A 299 41.56 -6.52 12.18
N ALA A 300 41.60 -5.94 10.98
CA ALA A 300 42.83 -5.90 10.19
C ALA A 300 43.94 -5.12 10.92
N GLN A 301 43.58 -4.03 11.60
CA GLN A 301 44.51 -3.25 12.42
C GLN A 301 44.99 -4.06 13.64
N GLU A 302 44.08 -4.73 14.36
CA GLU A 302 44.42 -5.59 15.49
C GLU A 302 45.36 -6.73 15.08
N ALA A 303 45.12 -7.36 13.93
CA ALA A 303 45.98 -8.39 13.38
C ALA A 303 47.37 -7.83 13.00
N ALA A 304 47.43 -6.63 12.41
CA ALA A 304 48.68 -5.97 12.06
C ALA A 304 49.49 -5.58 13.31
N ASP A 305 48.83 -5.07 14.36
CA ASP A 305 49.49 -4.68 15.61
C ASP A 305 49.98 -5.91 16.40
N LYS A 306 49.21 -7.01 16.39
CA LYS A 306 49.65 -8.30 16.93
C LYS A 306 50.88 -8.82 16.18
N THR A 307 50.87 -8.76 14.85
CA THR A 307 52.03 -9.15 14.03
C THR A 307 53.25 -8.28 14.37
N ARG A 308 53.08 -6.96 14.48
CA ARG A 308 54.18 -6.06 14.88
C ARG A 308 54.74 -6.40 16.25
N ALA A 309 53.90 -6.69 17.24
CA ALA A 309 54.33 -7.08 18.57
C ALA A 309 55.12 -8.41 18.58
N GLU A 310 54.83 -9.33 17.66
CA GLU A 310 55.58 -10.58 17.49
C GLU A 310 56.95 -10.39 16.83
N PHE A 311 57.17 -9.30 16.07
CA PHE A 311 58.39 -9.04 15.29
C PHE A 311 59.26 -7.86 15.78
N VAL A 312 58.87 -7.14 16.83
CA VAL A 312 59.72 -6.14 17.48
C VAL A 312 60.45 -6.80 18.65
N PRO A 313 61.79 -6.98 18.60
CA PRO A 313 62.55 -7.55 19.71
C PRO A 313 62.51 -6.61 20.93
N ALA A 314 62.39 -7.21 22.12
CA ALA A 314 62.41 -6.51 23.41
C ALA A 314 63.74 -5.76 23.65
#